data_AF-A0A6B0HNW9-F1
#
_entry.id   AF-A0A6B0HNW9-F1
#
_cell.length_a   1.000
_cell.length_b   1.000
_cell.length_c   1.000
_cell.angle_alpha   90.00
_cell.angle_beta   90.00
_cell.angle_gamma   90.00
#
_symmetry.space_group_name_H-M   'P 1'
#
loop_
_entity.id
_entity.type
_entity.pdbx_description
1 polymer ?
#
loop_
_entity_poly.entity_id
_entity_poly.type
_entity_poly.pdbx_seq_one_letter_code
_entity_poly.pdbx_strand_id
1 'polypeptide(L)'
;MSCYEIEALKLGLMNVLGGGDRHAREHAEKELDGHLEGPIGALAEAKTVAGIERHLDAALVDLEEEIAAMDPDDPEYDYARGRLLAVRDAERAVRRLSVQGEHVVDGLGDAHDLLHETFPEE
;
A
#
# COMPACT_ATOMS: atom_id res chain seq x y z
N MET A 1 -0.19 -4.93 20.41
CA MET A 1 0.49 -3.92 19.58
C MET A 1 0.33 -4.34 18.14
N SER A 2 -0.60 -3.72 17.43
CA SER A 2 -0.95 -4.04 16.05
C SER A 2 -0.46 -2.91 15.13
N CYS A 3 -0.01 -3.32 13.94
CA CYS A 3 0.39 -2.41 12.87
C CYS A 3 -0.72 -2.38 11.82
N TYR A 4 -1.82 -1.69 12.11
CA TYR A 4 -3.02 -1.70 11.27
C TYR A 4 -2.73 -1.24 9.84
N GLU A 5 -1.84 -0.27 9.65
CA GLU A 5 -1.44 0.23 8.34
C GLU A 5 -0.80 -0.86 7.47
N ILE A 6 0.01 -1.74 8.08
CA ILE A 6 0.71 -2.81 7.38
C ILE A 6 -0.25 -3.95 7.02
N GLU A 7 -1.14 -4.35 7.94
CA GLU A 7 -2.15 -5.37 7.63
C GLU A 7 -3.17 -4.87 6.59
N ALA A 8 -3.58 -3.59 6.67
CA ALA A 8 -4.43 -2.97 5.67
C ALA A 8 -3.73 -2.87 4.31
N LEU A 9 -2.47 -2.43 4.26
CA LEU A 9 -1.69 -2.38 3.03
C LEU A 9 -1.57 -3.77 2.40
N LYS A 10 -1.32 -4.81 3.20
CA LYS A 10 -1.24 -6.19 2.75
C LYS A 10 -2.54 -6.64 2.09
N LEU A 11 -3.70 -6.35 2.69
CA LEU A 11 -5.01 -6.64 2.09
C LEU A 11 -5.24 -5.88 0.78
N GLY A 12 -4.93 -4.58 0.76
CA GLY A 12 -5.01 -3.76 -0.46
C GLY A 12 -4.15 -4.32 -1.59
N LEU A 13 -2.90 -4.70 -1.30
CA LEU A 13 -2.00 -5.32 -2.28
C LEU A 13 -2.51 -6.67 -2.78
N MET A 14 -3.11 -7.50 -1.91
CA MET A 14 -3.73 -8.75 -2.33
C MET A 14 -4.88 -8.53 -3.31
N ASN A 15 -5.72 -7.51 -3.06
CA ASN A 15 -6.82 -7.16 -3.96
C ASN A 15 -6.30 -6.68 -5.32
N VAL A 16 -5.25 -5.85 -5.33
CA VAL A 16 -4.66 -5.27 -6.56
C VAL A 16 -3.91 -6.30 -7.39
N LEU A 17 -3.10 -7.13 -6.75
CA LEU A 17 -2.27 -8.13 -7.44
C LEU A 17 -3.05 -9.41 -7.78
N GLY A 18 -4.28 -9.53 -7.31
CA GLY A 18 -5.14 -10.70 -7.54
C GLY A 18 -4.62 -11.99 -6.89
N GLY A 19 -3.79 -11.87 -5.86
CA GLY A 19 -3.11 -12.98 -5.18
C GLY A 19 -3.13 -12.82 -3.67
N GLY A 20 -2.72 -13.86 -2.96
CA GLY A 20 -2.68 -13.86 -1.50
C GLY A 20 -3.10 -15.21 -0.93
N ASP A 21 -2.37 -15.66 0.10
CA ASP A 21 -2.77 -16.84 0.84
C ASP A 21 -4.03 -16.54 1.68
N ARG A 22 -4.98 -17.48 1.70
CA ARG A 22 -6.25 -17.33 2.41
C ARG A 22 -6.02 -17.14 3.91
N HIS A 23 -5.07 -17.86 4.51
CA HIS A 23 -4.78 -17.67 5.94
C HIS A 23 -4.13 -16.32 6.20
N ALA A 24 -3.26 -15.84 5.32
CA ALA A 24 -2.68 -14.51 5.42
C ALA A 24 -3.75 -13.39 5.34
N ARG A 25 -4.81 -13.59 4.55
CA ARG A 25 -5.96 -12.71 4.48
C ARG A 25 -6.82 -12.75 5.75
N GLU A 26 -7.22 -13.95 6.18
CA GLU A 26 -8.00 -14.15 7.41
C GLU A 26 -7.27 -13.59 8.64
N HIS A 27 -5.94 -13.72 8.69
CA HIS A 27 -5.11 -13.11 9.72
C HIS A 27 -5.20 -11.58 9.72
N ALA A 28 -4.99 -10.96 8.56
CA ALA A 28 -5.04 -9.49 8.43
C ALA A 28 -6.44 -8.95 8.76
N GLU A 29 -7.50 -9.58 8.27
CA GLU A 29 -8.88 -9.21 8.58
C GLU A 29 -9.18 -9.31 10.08
N LYS A 30 -8.65 -10.33 10.76
CA LYS A 30 -8.81 -10.49 12.20
C LYS A 30 -8.06 -9.42 13.00
N GLU A 31 -6.83 -9.08 12.60
CA GLU A 31 -6.06 -8.02 13.25
C GLU A 31 -6.70 -6.64 13.07
N LEU A 32 -7.49 -6.44 12.00
CA LEU A 32 -8.18 -5.19 11.69
C LEU A 32 -9.61 -5.11 12.25
N ASP A 33 -10.12 -6.14 12.92
CA ASP A 33 -11.50 -6.15 13.42
C ASP A 33 -11.73 -5.00 14.40
N GLY A 34 -12.75 -4.18 14.13
CA GLY A 34 -13.02 -2.93 14.86
C GLY A 34 -12.16 -1.72 14.48
N HIS A 35 -11.26 -1.85 13.50
CA HIS A 35 -10.33 -0.80 13.04
C HIS A 35 -10.45 -0.47 11.53
N LEU A 36 -11.52 -0.94 10.87
CA LEU A 36 -11.78 -0.71 9.44
C LEU A 36 -12.44 0.64 9.13
N GLU A 37 -12.35 1.61 10.03
CA GLU A 37 -12.83 2.96 9.78
C GLU A 37 -11.74 3.84 9.16
N GLY A 38 -12.15 4.94 8.52
CA GLY A 38 -11.22 5.95 8.00
C GLY A 38 -10.22 5.41 6.95
N PRO A 39 -8.99 5.96 6.93
CA PRO A 39 -7.97 5.58 5.96
C PRO A 39 -7.55 4.10 6.01
N ILE A 40 -7.57 3.46 7.18
CA ILE A 40 -7.21 2.04 7.34
C ILE A 40 -8.17 1.13 6.58
N GLY A 41 -9.48 1.33 6.76
CA GLY A 41 -10.49 0.57 6.02
C GLY A 41 -10.38 0.78 4.51
N ALA A 42 -10.24 2.04 4.09
CA ALA A 42 -10.09 2.38 2.67
C ALA A 42 -8.82 1.77 2.05
N LEU A 43 -7.72 1.69 2.80
CA LEU A 43 -6.49 1.02 2.38
C LEU A 43 -6.67 -0.49 2.24
N ALA A 44 -7.34 -1.13 3.20
CA ALA A 44 -7.62 -2.58 3.18
C ALA A 44 -8.51 -3.01 2.00
N GLU A 45 -9.43 -2.13 1.58
CA GLU A 45 -10.35 -2.38 0.47
C GLU A 45 -9.86 -1.88 -0.89
N ALA A 46 -8.69 -1.23 -0.95
CA ALA A 46 -8.16 -0.64 -2.17
C ALA A 46 -8.05 -1.67 -3.30
N LYS A 47 -8.44 -1.26 -4.51
CA LYS A 47 -8.48 -2.12 -5.72
C LYS A 47 -7.55 -1.67 -6.84
N THR A 48 -6.83 -0.57 -6.62
CA THR A 48 -5.83 -0.04 -7.56
C THR A 48 -4.59 0.40 -6.79
N VAL A 49 -3.42 0.36 -7.43
CA VAL A 49 -2.17 0.87 -6.84
C VAL A 49 -2.30 2.34 -6.44
N ALA A 50 -2.90 3.18 -7.30
CA ALA A 50 -3.16 4.58 -6.99
C ALA A 50 -4.12 4.78 -5.79
N GLY A 51 -5.06 3.84 -5.59
CA GLY A 51 -5.92 3.82 -4.40
C GLY A 51 -5.12 3.50 -3.14
N ILE A 52 -4.24 2.48 -3.20
CA ILE A 52 -3.32 2.14 -2.12
C ILE A 52 -2.47 3.36 -1.74
N GLU A 53 -1.82 4.01 -2.70
CA GLU A 53 -0.95 5.17 -2.43
C GLU A 53 -1.71 6.29 -1.72
N ARG A 54 -2.91 6.61 -2.18
CA ARG A 54 -3.75 7.65 -1.58
C ARG A 54 -4.16 7.32 -0.14
N HIS A 55 -4.62 6.10 0.09
CA HIS A 55 -5.12 5.71 1.40
C HIS A 55 -3.98 5.47 2.40
N LEU A 56 -2.83 5.01 1.92
CA LEU A 56 -1.62 4.89 2.73
C LEU A 56 -1.06 6.24 3.14
N ASP A 57 -1.07 7.24 2.26
CA ASP A 57 -0.68 8.61 2.59
C ASP A 57 -1.59 9.20 3.69
N ALA A 58 -2.90 9.00 3.58
CA ALA A 58 -3.85 9.42 4.61
C ALA A 58 -3.63 8.69 5.95
N ALA A 59 -3.39 7.37 5.93
CA ALA A 59 -3.09 6.61 7.15
C ALA A 59 -1.76 7.03 7.80
N LEU A 60 -0.77 7.42 7.00
CA LEU A 60 0.49 7.97 7.49
C LEU A 60 0.31 9.33 8.17
N VAL A 61 -0.58 10.19 7.66
CA VAL A 61 -0.91 11.46 8.31
C VAL A 61 -1.56 11.22 9.67
N ASP A 62 -2.54 10.31 9.75
CA ASP A 62 -3.20 9.96 11.02
C ASP A 62 -2.18 9.40 12.04
N LEU A 63 -1.26 8.54 11.59
CA LEU A 63 -0.20 7.98 12.43
C LEU A 63 0.79 9.06 12.92
N GLU A 64 1.15 10.00 12.06
CA GLU A 64 2.01 11.13 12.44
C GLU A 64 1.32 12.06 13.44
N GLU A 65 0.01 12.28 13.31
CA GLU A 65 -0.79 13.02 14.28
C GLU A 65 -0.87 12.30 15.64
N GLU A 66 -1.10 10.98 15.64
CA GLU A 66 -1.08 10.15 16.85
C GLU A 66 0.24 10.30 17.60
N ILE A 67 1.37 10.13 16.89
CA ILE A 67 2.71 10.24 17.48
C ILE A 67 2.98 11.66 17.99
N ALA A 68 2.53 12.68 17.26
CA ALA A 68 2.72 14.07 17.68
C ALA A 68 1.93 14.43 18.95
N ALA A 69 0.82 13.73 19.21
CA ALA A 69 0.00 13.90 20.40
C ALA A 69 0.46 13.08 21.61
N MET A 70 1.35 12.09 21.42
CA MET A 70 1.87 11.24 22.48
C MET A 70 2.84 11.98 23.41
N ASP A 71 2.85 11.58 24.69
CA ASP A 71 3.89 11.98 25.64
C ASP A 71 5.21 11.28 25.26
N PRO A 72 6.33 12.02 25.05
CA PRO A 72 7.63 11.41 24.77
C PRO A 72 8.13 10.43 25.85
N ASP A 73 7.63 10.53 27.08
CA ASP A 73 7.96 9.61 28.17
C ASP A 73 7.01 8.39 28.22
N ASP A 74 6.03 8.29 27.31
CA ASP A 74 5.15 7.12 27.18
C ASP A 74 5.95 5.90 26.70
N PRO A 75 5.87 4.73 27.39
CA PRO A 75 6.52 3.50 26.94
C PRO A 75 6.20 3.06 25.50
N GLU A 76 5.08 3.49 24.93
CA GLU A 76 4.66 3.16 23.56
C GLU A 76 5.22 4.13 22.51
N TYR A 77 5.76 5.29 22.90
CA TYR A 77 6.20 6.34 21.98
C TYR A 77 7.26 5.85 20.98
N ASP A 78 8.28 5.14 21.47
CA ASP A 78 9.33 4.58 20.61
C ASP A 78 8.80 3.50 19.66
N TYR A 79 7.81 2.71 20.10
CA TYR A 79 7.15 1.74 19.24
C TYR A 79 6.36 2.43 18.13
N ALA A 80 5.58 3.47 18.44
CA ALA A 80 4.80 4.21 17.45
C ALA A 80 5.71 4.86 16.39
N ARG A 81 6.86 5.41 16.80
CA ARG A 81 7.88 5.92 15.87
C ARG A 81 8.51 4.82 15.02
N GLY A 82 8.76 3.65 15.60
CA GLY A 82 9.22 2.47 14.87
C GLY A 82 8.19 2.00 13.82
N ARG A 83 6.90 1.99 14.18
CA ARG A 83 5.78 1.71 13.29
C ARG A 83 5.76 2.70 12.12
N LEU A 84 5.86 4.00 12.38
CA LEU A 84 5.92 5.03 11.32
C LEU A 84 7.05 4.79 10.32
N LEU A 85 8.26 4.46 10.80
CA LEU A 85 9.39 4.15 9.92
C LEU A 85 9.11 2.93 9.03
N ALA A 86 8.50 1.88 9.57
CA ALA A 86 8.13 0.69 8.81
C ALA A 86 7.06 1.00 7.75
N VAL A 87 6.05 1.80 8.09
CA VAL A 87 4.99 2.19 7.15
C VAL A 87 5.53 3.10 6.04
N ARG A 88 6.43 4.04 6.36
CA ARG A 88 7.12 4.88 5.35
C ARG A 88 8.02 4.07 4.42
N ASP A 89 8.66 3.00 4.89
CA ASP A 89 9.41 2.10 4.00
C ASP A 89 8.47 1.34 3.05
N ALA A 90 7.33 0.87 3.56
CA ALA A 90 6.31 0.23 2.76
C ALA A 90 5.72 1.19 1.70
N GLU A 91 5.50 2.46 2.05
CA GLU A 91 5.08 3.51 1.11
C GLU A 91 6.05 3.64 -0.07
N ARG A 92 7.35 3.68 0.21
CA ARG A 92 8.38 3.72 -0.84
C ARG A 92 8.36 2.46 -1.71
N ALA A 93 8.06 1.30 -1.14
CA ALA A 93 7.94 0.07 -1.90
C ALA A 93 6.73 0.11 -2.86
N VAL A 94 5.59 0.63 -2.41
CA VAL A 94 4.40 0.83 -3.27
C VAL A 94 4.69 1.82 -4.40
N ARG A 95 5.34 2.95 -4.10
CA ARG A 95 5.73 3.92 -5.14
C ARG A 95 6.64 3.31 -6.21
N ARG A 96 7.58 2.45 -5.81
CA ARG A 96 8.42 1.71 -6.77
C ARG A 96 7.58 0.77 -7.65
N LEU A 97 6.61 0.08 -7.07
CA LEU A 97 5.70 -0.79 -7.82
C LEU A 97 4.88 0.02 -8.84
N SER A 98 4.37 1.20 -8.47
CA SER A 98 3.65 2.10 -9.37
C SER A 98 4.51 2.49 -10.59
N VAL A 99 5.71 3.05 -10.34
CA VAL A 99 6.64 3.46 -11.41
C VAL A 99 7.04 2.28 -12.29
N GLN A 100 7.30 1.11 -11.71
CA GLN A 100 7.60 -0.10 -12.49
C GLN A 100 6.42 -0.53 -13.36
N GLY A 101 5.19 -0.41 -12.87
CA GLY A 101 3.98 -0.69 -13.64
C GLY A 101 3.83 0.23 -14.85
N GLU A 102 4.08 1.54 -14.67
CA GLU A 102 4.07 2.53 -15.76
C GLU A 102 5.09 2.18 -16.84
N HIS A 103 6.33 1.84 -16.46
CA HIS A 103 7.38 1.45 -17.40
C HIS A 103 7.02 0.19 -18.21
N VAL A 104 6.30 -0.77 -17.61
CA VAL A 104 5.83 -1.97 -18.33
C VAL A 104 4.80 -1.59 -19.39
N VAL A 105 3.87 -0.68 -19.05
CA VAL A 105 2.85 -0.21 -19.99
C VAL A 105 3.49 0.54 -21.16
N ASP A 106 4.43 1.45 -20.88
CA ASP A 106 5.14 2.21 -21.91
C ASP A 106 5.91 1.27 -22.85
N GLY A 107 6.63 0.29 -22.28
CA GLY A 107 7.38 -0.70 -23.07
C GLY A 107 6.49 -1.59 -23.95
N LEU A 108 5.24 -1.83 -23.57
CA LEU A 108 4.27 -2.52 -24.44
C LEU A 108 3.83 -1.65 -25.61
N GLY A 109 3.70 -0.33 -25.40
CA GLY A 109 3.45 0.64 -26.47
C GLY A 109 4.58 0.66 -27.49
N ASP A 110 5.82 0.77 -27.02
CA ASP A 110 7.01 0.75 -27.88
C ASP A 110 7.11 -0.56 -28.68
N ALA A 111 6.84 -1.69 -28.04
CA ALA A 111 6.85 -3.00 -28.71
C ALA A 111 5.75 -3.14 -29.76
N HIS A 112 4.56 -2.60 -29.49
CA HIS A 112 3.45 -2.56 -30.44
C HIS A 112 3.81 -1.72 -31.67
N ASP A 113 4.37 -0.53 -31.47
CA ASP A 113 4.74 0.37 -32.57
C ASP A 113 5.86 -0.23 -33.41
N LEU A 114 6.89 -0.80 -32.78
CA LEU A 114 7.95 -1.51 -33.47
C LEU A 114 7.43 -2.69 -34.30
N LEU A 115 6.42 -3.41 -33.83
CA LEU A 115 5.81 -4.50 -34.58
C LEU A 115 5.21 -4.00 -35.89
N HIS A 116 4.43 -2.91 -35.84
CA HIS A 116 3.82 -2.31 -37.03
C HIS A 116 4.83 -1.65 -37.96
N GLU A 117 5.92 -1.08 -37.42
CA GLU A 117 7.03 -0.58 -38.24
C GLU A 117 7.75 -1.73 -38.97
N THR A 118 7.95 -2.86 -38.30
CA THR A 118 8.66 -4.02 -38.86
C THR A 118 7.82 -4.79 -39.88
N PHE A 119 6.51 -4.85 -39.67
CA PHE A 119 5.55 -5.58 -40.50
C PHE A 119 4.39 -4.67 -40.92
N PRO A 120 4.62 -3.71 -41.85
CA PRO A 120 3.58 -2.82 -42.33
C PRO A 120 2.49 -3.57 -43.11
N GLU A 121 1.24 -3.20 -42.90
CA GLU A 121 0.14 -3.63 -43.77
C GLU A 121 0.11 -2.77 -45.05
N GLU A 122 -0.20 -3.38 -46.21
CA GLU A 122 -0.24 -2.72 -47.53
C GLU A 122 -1.28 -1.58 -47.62
#